data_AF-A0A0W7YKD7-F1
#
_entry.id   AF-A0A0W7YKD7-F1
#
_cell.length_a   1.000
_cell.length_b   1.000
_cell.length_c   1.000
_cell.angle_alpha   90.00
_cell.angle_beta   90.00
_cell.angle_gamma   90.00
#
_symmetry.space_group_name_H-M   'P 1'
#
loop_
_entity.id
_entity.type
_entity.pdbx_description
1 polymer ?
#
loop_
_entity_poly.entity_id
_entity_poly.type
_entity_poly.pdbx_seq_one_letter_code
_entity_poly.pdbx_strand_id
1 'polypeptide(L)'
;MNQFKEDLLKELQDVKLSQKRKQLIADKARRQGQRKIGGEWTYRLVLATFTVFVIGFSYILTQQKEQRTTGQQAASTPADTWHWWSLFDSDYVRGMLLLGIFIGATFIVKRLLVKKGYGLPVCIECGESWSEKDARKLYRKNGEIVCPHCGQKQYRTKKSIQISGVMTMPVPLLIMLQHVFQHFVIGLIFFLVGMFFYHHQIAPYVFKLQEKDPMNEPLW
;
A
#
# COMPACT_ATOMS: atom_id res chain seq x y z
N MET A 1 -30.21 19.86 45.98
CA MET A 1 -30.29 18.68 45.08
C MET A 1 -30.92 19.00 43.71
N ASN A 2 -31.75 20.03 43.57
CA ASN A 2 -32.40 20.37 42.29
C ASN A 2 -31.48 21.14 41.31
N GLN A 3 -30.63 22.05 41.79
CA GLN A 3 -29.70 22.81 40.92
C GLN A 3 -28.69 21.91 40.19
N PHE A 4 -28.11 20.93 40.89
CA PHE A 4 -27.18 19.98 40.28
C PHE A 4 -27.82 19.19 39.13
N LYS A 5 -29.10 18.80 39.28
CA LYS A 5 -29.84 18.07 38.24
C LYS A 5 -30.12 18.96 37.02
N GLU A 6 -30.37 20.24 37.23
CA GLU A 6 -30.59 21.22 36.16
C GLU A 6 -29.30 21.52 35.38
N ASP A 7 -28.17 21.68 36.08
CA ASP A 7 -26.86 21.88 35.44
C ASP A 7 -26.40 20.66 34.64
N LEU A 8 -26.61 19.45 35.17
CA LEU A 8 -26.30 18.19 34.48
C LEU A 8 -27.19 17.99 33.24
N LEU A 9 -28.47 18.37 33.31
CA LEU A 9 -29.37 18.34 32.16
C LEU A 9 -28.94 19.35 31.09
N LYS A 10 -28.44 20.52 31.50
CA LYS A 10 -27.96 21.58 30.59
C LYS A 10 -26.67 21.18 29.88
N GLU A 11 -25.71 20.56 30.58
CA GLU A 11 -24.49 20.00 29.98
C GLU A 11 -24.80 18.80 29.08
N LEU A 12 -25.69 17.89 29.50
CA LEU A 12 -26.13 16.76 28.66
C LEU A 12 -26.84 17.22 27.39
N GLN A 13 -27.50 18.39 27.41
CA GLN A 13 -28.15 18.98 26.24
C GLN A 13 -27.13 19.51 25.24
N ASP A 14 -25.98 20.01 25.70
CA ASP A 14 -24.87 20.47 24.86
C ASP A 14 -24.04 19.28 24.29
N VAL A 15 -23.95 18.18 25.04
CA VAL A 15 -23.40 16.89 24.57
C VAL A 15 -24.34 16.19 23.57
N LYS A 16 -25.63 16.55 23.55
CA LYS A 16 -26.62 16.04 22.60
C LYS A 16 -26.38 16.65 21.22
N LEU A 17 -25.38 16.11 20.50
CA LEU A 17 -25.02 16.39 19.11
C LEU A 17 -26.01 17.34 18.42
N SER A 18 -25.61 18.61 18.28
CA SER A 18 -26.38 19.65 17.56
C SER A 18 -27.07 19.05 16.32
N GLN A 19 -28.34 19.41 16.11
CA GLN A 19 -29.17 18.94 14.98
C GLN A 19 -28.40 18.99 13.64
N LYS A 20 -27.58 20.03 13.46
CA LYS A 20 -26.71 20.23 12.29
C LYS A 20 -25.62 19.16 12.15
N ARG A 21 -25.02 18.72 13.26
CA ARG A 21 -24.01 17.66 13.30
C ARG A 21 -24.63 16.28 13.03
N LYS A 22 -25.85 16.04 13.52
CA LYS A 22 -26.62 14.82 13.21
C LYS A 22 -26.98 14.74 11.73
N GLN A 23 -27.41 15.84 11.12
CA GLN A 23 -27.69 15.91 9.69
C GLN A 23 -26.42 15.66 8.84
N LEU A 24 -25.28 16.23 9.21
CA LEU A 24 -24.01 15.98 8.52
C LEU A 24 -23.56 14.51 8.61
N ILE A 25 -23.76 13.85 9.75
CA ILE A 25 -23.45 12.42 9.92
C ILE A 25 -24.40 11.57 9.08
N ALA A 26 -25.70 11.88 9.07
CA ALA A 26 -26.71 11.18 8.28
C ALA A 26 -26.46 11.31 6.77
N ASP A 27 -26.10 12.51 6.28
CA ASP A 27 -25.75 12.74 4.88
C ASP A 27 -24.48 12.01 4.47
N LYS A 28 -23.47 11.97 5.34
CA LYS A 28 -22.22 11.23 5.09
C LYS A 28 -22.47 9.72 5.01
N ALA A 29 -23.37 9.19 5.84
CA ALA A 29 -23.77 7.79 5.81
C ALA A 29 -24.56 7.43 4.54
N ARG A 30 -25.50 8.29 4.11
CA ARG A 30 -26.27 8.09 2.85
C ARG A 30 -25.36 8.06 1.62
N ARG A 31 -24.37 8.96 1.53
CA ARG A 31 -23.38 8.97 0.43
C ARG A 31 -22.49 7.73 0.40
N GLN A 32 -22.21 7.11 1.54
CA GLN A 32 -21.45 5.86 1.61
C GLN A 32 -22.29 4.64 1.19
N GLY A 33 -23.59 4.61 1.47
CA GLY A 33 -24.49 3.53 1.08
C GLY A 33 -24.67 3.40 -0.45
N GLN A 34 -24.70 4.52 -1.17
CA GLN A 34 -24.90 4.54 -2.63
C GLN A 34 -23.68 4.08 -3.45
N ARG A 35 -22.50 3.88 -2.84
CA ARG A 35 -21.26 3.50 -3.56
C ARG A 35 -21.01 2.00 -3.69
N LYS A 36 -21.95 1.14 -3.28
CA LYS A 36 -21.87 -0.31 -3.41
C LYS A 36 -22.80 -0.84 -4.51
N ILE A 37 -22.50 -0.51 -5.76
CA ILE A 37 -22.97 -1.29 -6.91
C ILE A 37 -21.74 -1.50 -7.79
N GLY A 38 -21.28 -2.74 -7.91
CA GLY A 38 -20.10 -3.05 -8.72
C GLY A 38 -19.66 -4.51 -8.69
N GLY A 39 -20.61 -5.46 -8.61
CA GLY A 39 -20.31 -6.89 -8.76
C GLY A 39 -19.97 -7.32 -10.20
N GLU A 40 -20.19 -6.43 -11.18
CA GLU A 40 -19.95 -6.74 -12.59
C GLU A 40 -18.46 -6.60 -12.98
N TRP A 41 -17.70 -5.74 -12.30
CA TRP A 41 -16.28 -5.52 -12.59
C TRP A 41 -15.39 -6.69 -12.16
N THR A 42 -15.77 -7.38 -11.08
CA THR A 42 -15.01 -8.52 -10.57
C THR A 42 -15.05 -9.71 -11.52
N TYR A 43 -16.19 -9.96 -12.19
CA TYR A 43 -16.29 -11.05 -13.17
C TYR A 43 -15.47 -10.78 -14.43
N ARG A 44 -15.53 -9.56 -14.98
CA ARG A 44 -14.77 -9.18 -16.19
C ARG A 44 -13.25 -9.24 -15.96
N LEU A 45 -12.79 -8.84 -14.77
CA LEU A 45 -11.37 -8.93 -14.41
C LEU A 45 -10.91 -10.38 -14.27
N VAL A 46 -11.70 -11.22 -13.57
CA VAL A 46 -11.37 -12.64 -13.38
C VAL A 46 -11.35 -13.38 -14.71
N LEU A 47 -12.34 -13.15 -15.58
CA LEU A 47 -12.39 -13.77 -16.91
C LEU A 47 -11.19 -13.38 -17.77
N ALA A 48 -10.80 -12.10 -17.79
CA ALA A 48 -9.63 -11.63 -18.53
C ALA A 48 -8.32 -12.23 -18.00
N THR A 49 -8.18 -12.38 -16.68
CA THR A 49 -6.99 -13.05 -16.12
C THR A 49 -6.95 -14.53 -16.48
N PHE A 50 -8.10 -15.21 -16.46
CA PHE A 50 -8.17 -16.64 -16.75
C PHE A 50 -7.89 -16.93 -18.23
N THR A 51 -8.38 -16.11 -19.16
CA THR A 51 -8.09 -16.26 -20.59
C THR A 51 -6.62 -16.04 -20.91
N VAL A 52 -5.99 -15.02 -20.32
CA VAL A 52 -4.54 -14.80 -20.49
C VAL A 52 -3.74 -15.98 -19.94
N PHE A 53 -4.13 -16.53 -18.78
CA PHE A 53 -3.48 -17.72 -18.22
C PHE A 53 -3.63 -18.96 -19.11
N VAL A 54 -4.83 -19.22 -19.64
CA VAL A 54 -5.07 -20.35 -20.54
C VAL A 54 -4.26 -20.23 -21.83
N ILE A 55 -4.20 -19.03 -22.43
CA ILE A 55 -3.41 -18.78 -23.64
C ILE A 55 -1.92 -18.93 -23.33
N GLY A 56 -1.43 -18.35 -22.24
CA GLY A 56 -0.02 -18.45 -21.83
C GLY A 56 0.40 -19.89 -21.51
N PHE A 57 -0.45 -20.64 -20.80
CA PHE A 57 -0.20 -22.04 -20.49
C PHE A 57 -0.23 -22.93 -21.73
N SER A 58 -1.16 -22.67 -22.66
CA SER A 58 -1.23 -23.38 -23.94
C SER A 58 0.01 -23.12 -24.81
N TYR A 59 0.51 -21.88 -24.81
CA TYR A 59 1.73 -21.52 -25.51
C TYR A 59 2.96 -22.25 -24.95
N ILE A 60 3.09 -22.31 -23.62
CA ILE A 60 4.18 -23.04 -22.95
C ILE A 60 4.13 -24.54 -23.26
N LEU A 61 2.94 -25.15 -23.20
CA LEU A 61 2.77 -26.56 -23.55
C LEU A 61 3.11 -26.85 -25.02
N THR A 62 2.83 -25.90 -25.91
CA THR A 62 3.17 -26.03 -27.34
C THR A 62 4.68 -25.96 -27.55
N GLN A 63 5.39 -25.02 -26.91
CA GLN A 63 6.86 -24.97 -26.96
C GLN A 63 7.51 -26.23 -26.36
N GLN A 64 6.98 -26.75 -25.25
CA GLN A 64 7.52 -27.96 -24.63
C GLN A 64 7.33 -29.20 -25.52
N LYS A 65 6.24 -29.26 -26.28
CA LYS A 65 6.01 -30.31 -27.28
C LYS A 65 7.01 -30.19 -28.44
N GLU A 66 7.24 -28.98 -28.93
CA GLU A 66 8.17 -28.70 -30.02
C GLU A 66 9.62 -29.07 -29.62
N GLN A 67 10.07 -28.71 -28.41
CA GLN A 67 11.37 -29.11 -27.87
C GLN A 67 11.55 -30.62 -27.70
N ARG A 68 10.47 -31.40 -27.45
CA ARG A 68 10.55 -32.86 -27.35
C ARG A 68 10.62 -33.55 -28.72
N THR A 69 10.05 -32.97 -29.77
CA THR A 69 10.15 -33.50 -31.14
C THR A 69 11.46 -33.14 -31.85
N THR A 70 12.11 -32.04 -31.48
CA THR A 70 13.37 -31.57 -32.11
C THR A 70 14.63 -32.06 -31.38
N GLY A 71 14.56 -33.22 -30.71
CA GLY A 71 15.71 -33.85 -30.02
C GLY A 71 16.73 -34.52 -30.95
N GLN A 72 16.51 -34.51 -32.26
CA GLN A 72 17.44 -35.05 -33.25
C GLN A 72 17.46 -34.16 -34.49
N GLN A 73 18.15 -33.03 -34.44
CA GLN A 73 18.88 -32.49 -35.59
C GLN A 73 19.78 -31.33 -35.15
N ALA A 74 21.03 -31.42 -35.58
CA ALA A 74 22.12 -30.53 -35.28
C ALA A 74 21.94 -29.12 -35.88
N ALA A 75 22.63 -28.16 -35.27
CA ALA A 75 23.18 -26.95 -35.87
C ALA A 75 22.33 -26.28 -36.97
N SER A 76 21.43 -25.39 -36.55
CA SER A 76 20.99 -24.27 -37.38
C SER A 76 21.50 -22.96 -36.76
N THR A 77 22.21 -22.21 -37.61
CA THR A 77 22.60 -20.81 -37.48
C THR A 77 21.57 -19.94 -36.77
N PRO A 78 21.98 -18.95 -35.95
CA PRO A 78 21.05 -18.02 -35.33
C PRO A 78 20.49 -17.09 -36.42
N ALA A 79 19.37 -17.47 -37.00
CA ALA A 79 18.55 -16.58 -37.79
C ALA A 79 17.96 -15.53 -36.83
N ASP A 80 18.52 -14.32 -36.85
CA ASP A 80 17.92 -13.02 -36.47
C ASP A 80 16.70 -13.06 -35.55
N THR A 81 16.83 -13.70 -34.39
CA THR A 81 15.80 -13.73 -33.36
C THR A 81 16.04 -12.58 -32.38
N TRP A 82 15.53 -11.39 -32.74
CA TRP A 82 15.15 -10.30 -31.83
C TRP A 82 16.26 -9.76 -30.90
N HIS A 83 17.05 -8.81 -31.41
CA HIS A 83 18.09 -8.03 -30.70
C HIS A 83 17.62 -7.33 -29.40
N TRP A 84 16.31 -7.24 -29.13
CA TRP A 84 15.74 -6.60 -27.92
C TRP A 84 16.04 -7.34 -26.62
N TRP A 85 16.21 -8.67 -26.64
CA TRP A 85 16.52 -9.42 -25.42
C TRP A 85 17.96 -9.21 -24.93
N SER A 86 18.89 -8.92 -25.85
CA SER A 86 20.28 -8.58 -25.50
C SER A 86 20.40 -7.31 -24.65
N LEU A 87 19.44 -6.38 -24.75
CA LEU A 87 19.39 -5.20 -23.88
C LEU A 87 19.15 -5.59 -22.42
N PHE A 88 18.49 -6.73 -22.18
CA PHE A 88 18.28 -7.27 -20.84
C PHE A 88 19.46 -8.11 -20.34
N ASP A 89 20.54 -8.31 -21.10
CA ASP A 89 21.73 -8.98 -20.55
C ASP A 89 22.52 -8.08 -19.59
N SER A 90 22.38 -6.76 -19.72
CA SER A 90 23.01 -5.83 -18.81
C SER A 90 22.26 -5.76 -17.48
N ASP A 91 22.96 -6.06 -16.38
CA ASP A 91 22.44 -5.90 -15.02
C ASP A 91 21.99 -4.47 -14.72
N TYR A 92 22.57 -3.46 -15.38
CA TYR A 92 22.12 -2.07 -15.23
C TYR A 92 20.73 -1.84 -15.81
N VAL A 93 20.41 -2.46 -16.94
CA VAL A 93 19.08 -2.37 -17.55
C VAL A 93 18.05 -3.07 -16.67
N ARG A 94 18.38 -4.28 -16.16
CA ARG A 94 17.55 -4.98 -15.16
C ARG A 94 17.34 -4.13 -13.90
N GLY A 95 18.39 -3.44 -13.44
CA GLY A 95 18.34 -2.52 -12.30
C GLY A 95 17.44 -1.31 -12.52
N MET A 96 17.52 -0.67 -13.69
CA MET A 96 16.66 0.45 -14.05
C MET A 96 15.19 0.04 -14.17
N LEU A 97 14.92 -1.15 -14.71
CA LEU A 97 13.57 -1.72 -14.76
C LEU A 97 13.03 -1.99 -13.36
N LEU A 98 13.84 -2.55 -12.46
CA LEU A 98 13.48 -2.75 -11.07
C LEU A 98 13.10 -1.43 -10.39
N LEU A 99 13.89 -0.36 -10.61
CA LEU A 99 13.54 0.98 -10.11
C LEU A 99 12.23 1.48 -10.70
N GLY A 100 12.01 1.30 -12.00
CA GLY A 100 10.76 1.65 -12.66
C GLY A 100 9.55 0.94 -12.03
N ILE A 101 9.69 -0.34 -11.68
CA ILE A 101 8.67 -1.12 -10.97
C ILE A 101 8.41 -0.54 -9.58
N PHE A 102 9.46 -0.25 -8.80
CA PHE A 102 9.31 0.37 -7.48
C PHE A 102 8.58 1.71 -7.58
N ILE A 103 8.99 2.57 -8.51
CA ILE A 103 8.36 3.87 -8.74
C ILE A 103 6.89 3.68 -9.14
N GLY A 104 6.59 2.82 -10.12
CA GLY A 104 5.21 2.51 -10.52
C GLY A 104 4.36 2.01 -9.34
N ALA A 105 4.90 1.07 -8.56
CA ALA A 105 4.26 0.54 -7.36
C ALA A 105 4.00 1.65 -6.32
N THR A 106 4.94 2.60 -6.14
CA THR A 106 4.70 3.73 -5.22
C THR A 106 3.51 4.58 -5.63
N PHE A 107 3.41 4.94 -6.91
CA PHE A 107 2.29 5.72 -7.41
C PHE A 107 0.97 4.97 -7.24
N ILE A 108 0.95 3.67 -7.54
CA ILE A 108 -0.25 2.83 -7.39
C ILE A 108 -0.65 2.75 -5.91
N VAL A 109 0.27 2.38 -5.02
CA VAL A 109 -0.02 2.25 -3.58
C VAL A 109 -0.46 3.59 -2.99
N LYS A 110 0.24 4.69 -3.30
CA LYS A 110 -0.15 6.03 -2.87
C LYS A 110 -1.56 6.37 -3.33
N ARG A 111 -1.89 6.13 -4.61
CA ARG A 111 -3.23 6.38 -5.15
C ARG A 111 -4.30 5.53 -4.46
N LEU A 112 -4.00 4.26 -4.17
CA LEU A 112 -4.92 3.37 -3.45
C LEU A 112 -5.14 3.81 -1.99
N LEU A 113 -4.08 4.24 -1.31
CA LEU A 113 -4.16 4.78 0.06
C LEU A 113 -5.04 6.03 0.09
N VAL A 114 -4.78 7.00 -0.79
CA VAL A 114 -5.58 8.23 -0.89
C VAL A 114 -7.05 7.92 -1.21
N LYS A 115 -7.32 6.99 -2.14
CA LYS A 115 -8.69 6.57 -2.48
C LYS A 115 -9.42 5.90 -1.30
N LYS A 116 -8.68 5.21 -0.43
CA LYS A 116 -9.20 4.61 0.82
C LYS A 116 -9.33 5.61 1.97
N GLY A 117 -9.03 6.89 1.75
CA GLY A 117 -9.09 7.95 2.76
C GLY A 117 -7.92 7.90 3.76
N TYR A 118 -6.80 7.33 3.35
CA TYR A 118 -5.53 7.49 4.05
C TYR A 118 -4.83 8.74 3.52
N GLY A 119 -4.31 9.56 4.43
CA GLY A 119 -3.73 10.86 4.15
C GLY A 119 -2.73 11.22 5.23
N LEU A 120 -2.36 12.48 5.30
CA LEU A 120 -1.54 12.96 6.42
C LEU A 120 -2.27 12.73 7.74
N PRO A 121 -1.55 12.36 8.81
CA PRO A 121 -2.17 12.14 10.09
C PRO A 121 -2.74 13.47 10.60
N VAL A 122 -3.95 13.39 11.17
CA VAL A 122 -4.62 14.52 11.79
C VAL A 122 -4.68 14.24 13.28
N CYS A 123 -4.35 15.25 14.08
CA CYS A 123 -4.44 15.17 15.52
C CYS A 123 -5.91 14.98 15.94
N ILE A 124 -6.20 14.02 16.83
CA ILE A 124 -7.56 13.77 17.32
C ILE A 124 -8.04 14.91 18.23
N GLU A 125 -7.14 15.41 19.08
CA GLU A 125 -7.44 16.43 20.07
C GLU A 125 -7.62 17.82 19.45
N CYS A 126 -6.65 18.28 18.65
CA CYS A 126 -6.67 19.63 18.08
C CYS A 126 -7.23 19.71 16.65
N GLY A 127 -7.45 18.56 15.99
CA GLY A 127 -7.96 18.52 14.61
C GLY A 127 -6.97 19.02 13.55
N GLU A 128 -5.75 19.41 13.94
CA GLU A 128 -4.75 19.97 13.02
C GLU A 128 -4.05 18.87 12.22
N SER A 129 -3.84 19.14 10.94
CA SER A 129 -3.15 18.21 10.04
C SER A 129 -1.64 18.31 10.21
N TRP A 130 -0.97 17.16 10.28
CA TRP A 130 0.47 17.15 10.44
C TRP A 130 1.17 17.51 9.14
N SER A 131 2.30 18.22 9.27
CA SER A 131 3.19 18.45 8.12
C SER A 131 3.78 17.12 7.62
N GLU A 132 4.07 17.02 6.32
CA GLU A 132 4.72 15.82 5.76
C GLU A 132 6.06 15.50 6.45
N LYS A 133 6.79 16.54 6.88
CA LYS A 133 8.08 16.37 7.57
C LYS A 133 7.89 15.72 8.93
N ASP A 134 6.87 16.14 9.68
CA ASP A 134 6.61 15.59 11.01
C ASP A 134 5.95 14.21 10.94
N ALA A 135 5.08 13.98 9.95
CA ALA A 135 4.52 12.68 9.65
C ALA A 135 5.60 11.66 9.24
N ARG A 136 6.68 12.09 8.55
CA ARG A 136 7.82 11.20 8.27
C ARG A 136 8.65 10.88 9.51
N LYS A 137 8.87 11.84 10.40
CA LYS A 137 9.55 11.56 11.69
C LYS A 137 8.79 10.51 12.49
N LEU A 138 7.47 10.53 12.38
CA LEU A 138 6.60 9.52 12.97
C LEU A 138 6.93 8.10 12.54
N TYR A 139 7.26 7.90 11.26
CA TYR A 139 7.55 6.57 10.71
C TYR A 139 8.61 5.84 11.54
N ARG A 140 9.64 6.57 11.98
CA ARG A 140 10.80 6.03 12.71
C ARG A 140 10.53 5.77 14.20
N LYS A 141 9.50 6.37 14.79
CA LYS A 141 9.17 6.18 16.20
C LYS A 141 8.07 5.11 16.32
N ASN A 142 8.37 4.07 17.10
CA ASN A 142 7.38 3.10 17.54
C ASN A 142 6.87 3.50 18.92
N GLY A 143 5.55 3.49 19.13
CA GLY A 143 4.93 3.77 20.44
C GLY A 143 4.25 5.13 20.53
N GLU A 144 4.45 5.79 21.67
CA GLU A 144 3.84 7.07 22.02
C GLU A 144 4.32 8.21 21.11
N ILE A 145 3.37 9.00 20.62
CA ILE A 145 3.60 10.09 19.68
C ILE A 145 3.04 11.36 20.30
N VAL A 146 3.88 12.38 20.42
CA VAL A 146 3.46 13.70 20.88
C VAL A 146 3.09 14.57 19.68
N CYS A 147 1.89 15.17 19.71
CA CYS A 147 1.46 16.11 18.68
C CYS A 147 2.33 17.39 18.70
N PRO A 148 2.88 17.83 17.56
CA PRO A 148 3.73 19.02 17.51
C PRO A 148 2.96 20.33 17.76
N HIS A 149 1.63 20.33 17.59
CA HIS A 149 0.79 21.52 17.77
C HIS A 149 0.23 21.67 19.18
N CYS A 150 -0.27 20.57 19.78
CA CYS A 150 -0.96 20.62 21.08
C CYS A 150 -0.23 19.87 22.20
N GLY A 151 0.88 19.18 21.93
CA GLY A 151 1.64 18.44 22.95
C GLY A 151 0.94 17.19 23.50
N GLN A 152 -0.24 16.84 22.99
CA GLN A 152 -0.99 15.67 23.46
C GLN A 152 -0.40 14.38 22.90
N LYS A 153 -0.44 13.34 23.74
CA LYS A 153 0.04 11.99 23.43
C LYS A 153 -0.99 11.25 22.59
N GLN A 154 -0.53 10.59 21.54
CA GLN A 154 -1.34 9.79 20.62
C GLN A 154 -0.60 8.51 20.27
N TYR A 155 -1.35 7.51 19.84
CA TYR A 155 -0.84 6.21 19.49
C TYR A 155 -1.25 5.83 18.07
N ARG A 156 -0.51 4.91 17.46
CA ARG A 156 -0.90 4.36 16.16
C ARG A 156 -2.04 3.37 16.32
N THR A 157 -2.97 3.38 15.38
CA THR A 157 -4.01 2.34 15.32
C THR A 157 -3.42 0.97 14.95
N LYS A 158 -4.00 -0.12 15.48
CA LYS A 158 -3.64 -1.50 15.11
C LYS A 158 -3.67 -1.72 13.59
N LYS A 159 -4.66 -1.13 12.92
CA LYS A 159 -4.80 -1.18 11.45
C LYS A 159 -3.64 -0.50 10.73
N SER A 160 -3.16 0.63 11.24
CA SER A 160 -2.00 1.33 10.67
C SER A 160 -0.72 0.50 10.83
N ILE A 161 -0.56 -0.17 11.98
CA ILE A 161 0.56 -1.11 12.21
C ILE A 161 0.51 -2.27 11.22
N GLN A 162 -0.67 -2.89 11.01
CA GLN A 162 -0.84 -3.96 10.02
C GLN A 162 -0.50 -3.50 8.60
N ILE A 163 -0.97 -2.31 8.19
CA ILE A 163 -0.64 -1.77 6.86
C ILE A 163 0.85 -1.48 6.73
N SER A 164 1.51 -1.00 7.80
CA SER A 164 2.96 -0.84 7.83
C SER A 164 3.69 -2.18 7.67
N GLY A 165 3.14 -3.28 8.20
CA GLY A 165 3.66 -4.64 7.95
C GLY A 165 3.44 -5.08 6.49
N VAL A 166 2.30 -4.75 5.89
CA VAL A 166 2.08 -5.02 4.45
C VAL A 166 3.04 -4.20 3.56
N MET A 167 3.46 -3.02 3.99
CA MET A 167 4.48 -2.25 3.26
C MET A 167 5.84 -2.95 3.18
N THR A 168 6.17 -3.89 4.08
CA THR A 168 7.41 -4.66 3.99
C THR A 168 7.29 -5.88 3.07
N MET A 169 6.15 -6.08 2.39
CA MET A 169 5.92 -7.18 1.44
C MET A 169 6.94 -7.27 0.28
N PRO A 170 7.61 -6.19 -0.17
CA PRO A 170 8.69 -6.33 -1.15
C PRO A 170 9.95 -7.01 -0.61
N VAL A 171 10.17 -7.07 0.71
CA VAL A 171 11.42 -7.57 1.32
C VAL A 171 11.73 -9.03 0.93
N PRO A 172 10.79 -9.99 0.97
CA PRO A 172 11.02 -11.36 0.47
C PRO A 172 11.52 -11.45 -0.97
N LEU A 173 11.27 -10.43 -1.82
CA LEU A 173 11.78 -10.40 -3.20
C LEU A 173 13.31 -10.30 -3.28
N LEU A 174 13.99 -9.93 -2.20
CA LEU A 174 15.46 -9.97 -2.11
C LEU A 174 16.02 -11.37 -2.43
N ILE A 175 15.30 -12.44 -2.09
CA ILE A 175 15.74 -13.82 -2.36
C ILE A 175 15.75 -14.09 -3.86
N MET A 176 14.86 -13.45 -4.63
CA MET A 176 14.77 -13.64 -6.08
C MET A 176 15.85 -12.88 -6.85
N LEU A 177 16.57 -11.98 -6.19
CA LEU A 177 17.56 -11.10 -6.84
C LEU A 177 18.72 -11.90 -7.43
N GLN A 178 19.12 -13.00 -6.79
CA GLN A 178 20.17 -13.91 -7.28
C GLN A 178 19.80 -14.62 -8.60
N HIS A 179 18.51 -14.71 -8.93
CA HIS A 179 18.04 -15.32 -10.17
C HIS A 179 17.87 -14.29 -11.29
N VAL A 180 17.68 -13.02 -10.92
CA VAL A 180 17.44 -11.94 -11.88
C VAL A 180 18.73 -11.24 -12.28
N PHE A 181 19.73 -11.13 -11.40
CA PHE A 181 20.97 -10.42 -11.67
C PHE A 181 22.15 -11.39 -11.74
N GLN A 182 23.04 -11.19 -12.71
CA GLN A 182 24.30 -11.93 -12.78
C GLN A 182 25.24 -11.48 -11.65
N HIS A 183 25.31 -10.16 -11.42
CA HIS A 183 26.01 -9.54 -10.31
C HIS A 183 25.03 -9.15 -9.21
N PHE A 184 24.91 -10.02 -8.22
CA PHE A 184 24.03 -9.83 -7.06
C PHE A 184 24.16 -8.45 -6.40
N VAL A 185 25.39 -7.92 -6.26
CA VAL A 185 25.66 -6.63 -5.62
C VAL A 185 24.99 -5.47 -6.36
N ILE A 186 25.02 -5.50 -7.70
CA ILE A 186 24.39 -4.46 -8.53
C ILE A 186 22.87 -4.49 -8.29
N GLY A 187 22.27 -5.68 -8.38
CA GLY A 187 20.85 -5.87 -8.08
C GLY A 187 20.48 -5.39 -6.68
N LEU A 188 21.30 -5.69 -5.67
CA LEU A 188 21.08 -5.31 -4.28
C LEU A 188 21.05 -3.78 -4.11
N ILE A 189 21.99 -3.06 -4.73
CA ILE A 189 22.03 -1.60 -4.69
C ILE A 189 20.74 -1.01 -5.28
N PHE A 190 20.35 -1.45 -6.48
CA PHE A 190 19.12 -0.97 -7.12
C PHE A 190 17.88 -1.30 -6.30
N PHE A 191 17.81 -2.48 -5.69
CA PHE A 191 16.71 -2.87 -4.81
C PHE A 191 16.63 -1.97 -3.57
N LEU A 192 17.75 -1.72 -2.89
CA LEU A 192 17.79 -0.89 -1.68
C LEU A 192 17.41 0.56 -1.99
N VAL A 193 17.90 1.11 -3.10
CA VAL A 193 17.51 2.44 -3.58
C VAL A 193 16.01 2.51 -3.88
N GLY A 194 15.48 1.51 -4.61
CA GLY A 194 14.05 1.43 -4.90
C GLY A 194 13.19 1.33 -3.64
N MET A 195 13.59 0.48 -2.69
CA MET A 195 12.94 0.31 -1.39
C MET A 195 12.98 1.62 -0.58
N PHE A 196 14.11 2.32 -0.57
CA PHE A 196 14.24 3.62 0.10
C PHE A 196 13.23 4.63 -0.46
N PHE A 197 13.16 4.79 -1.79
CA PHE A 197 12.17 5.67 -2.41
C PHE A 197 10.74 5.23 -2.11
N TYR A 198 10.49 3.91 -2.12
CA TYR A 198 9.19 3.34 -1.80
C TYR A 198 8.69 3.71 -0.41
N HIS A 199 9.52 3.45 0.60
CA HIS A 199 9.16 3.79 1.97
C HIS A 199 9.10 5.29 2.19
N HIS A 200 10.05 6.06 1.64
CA HIS A 200 10.09 7.50 1.82
C HIS A 200 8.81 8.20 1.33
N GLN A 201 8.28 7.78 0.18
CA GLN A 201 7.11 8.38 -0.43
C GLN A 201 5.79 7.93 0.19
N ILE A 202 5.71 6.68 0.67
CA ILE A 202 4.44 6.11 1.17
C ILE A 202 4.29 6.29 2.69
N ALA A 203 5.38 6.27 3.44
CA ALA A 203 5.39 6.35 4.90
C ALA A 203 4.45 7.40 5.51
N PRO A 204 4.44 8.68 5.10
CA PRO A 204 3.62 9.69 5.76
C PRO A 204 2.11 9.48 5.61
N TYR A 205 1.66 8.66 4.64
CA TYR A 205 0.25 8.47 4.33
C TYR A 205 -0.37 7.24 5.01
N VAL A 206 0.40 6.41 5.71
CA VAL A 206 -0.09 5.12 6.24
C VAL A 206 -0.65 5.24 7.66
N PHE A 207 -0.49 6.42 8.29
CA PHE A 207 -0.78 6.61 9.70
C PHE A 207 -2.21 7.07 9.97
N LYS A 208 -2.88 6.30 10.83
CA LYS A 208 -4.09 6.72 11.54
C LYS A 208 -3.81 6.69 13.03
N LEU A 209 -4.03 7.82 13.67
CA LEU A 209 -3.81 8.02 15.10
C LEU A 209 -5.06 7.58 15.88
N GLN A 210 -4.86 7.20 17.13
CA GLN A 210 -5.86 6.92 18.16
C GLN A 210 -5.38 7.49 19.50
N GLU A 211 -6.33 7.86 20.37
CA GLU A 211 -6.04 8.45 21.69
C GLU A 211 -5.55 7.39 22.69
N LYS A 212 -6.17 6.21 22.68
CA LYS A 212 -5.84 5.10 23.59
C LYS A 212 -4.69 4.25 23.05
N ASP A 213 -3.84 3.76 23.94
CA ASP A 213 -2.76 2.86 23.58
C ASP A 213 -3.32 1.52 23.04
N PRO A 214 -3.06 1.14 21.77
CA PRO A 214 -3.50 -0.14 21.22
C PRO A 214 -2.91 -1.35 21.96
N MET A 215 -1.80 -1.18 22.69
CA MET A 215 -1.11 -2.27 23.39
C MET A 215 -1.84 -2.70 24.67
N ASN A 216 -2.72 -1.85 25.21
CA ASN A 216 -3.58 -2.18 26.35
C ASN A 216 -4.91 -2.86 25.94
N GLU A 217 -5.22 -2.89 24.65
CA GLU A 217 -6.37 -3.62 24.14
C GLU A 217 -5.93 -5.02 23.68
N PRO A 218 -6.52 -6.12 24.20
CA PRO A 218 -6.15 -7.47 23.79
C PRO A 218 -6.24 -7.66 22.28
N LEU A 219 -5.40 -8.56 21.74
CA LEU A 219 -5.36 -8.90 20.30
C LEU A 219 -6.50 -9.83 19.87
N TRP A 220 -7.48 -10.06 20.74
CA TRP A 220 -8.64 -10.92 20.57
C TRP A 220 -9.91 -10.16 20.94
#